data_AF-A0A8T4STK0-F1
#
_entry.id   AF-A0A8T4STK0-F1
#
_cell.length_a   1.000
_cell.length_b   1.000
_cell.length_c   1.000
_cell.angle_alpha   90.00
_cell.angle_beta   90.00
_cell.angle_gamma   90.00
#
_symmetry.space_group_name_H-M   'P 1'
#
loop_
_entity.id
_entity.type
_entity.pdbx_description
1 polymer ?
#
loop_
_entity_poly.entity_id
_entity_poly.type
_entity_poly.pdbx_seq_one_letter_code
_entity_poly.pdbx_strand_id
1 'polypeptide(L)'
;MGVIQPIDAIIFDADGTGIRKPSPAAIAYSLAQLKVTGNRTMHVADTRGDLIASRDVIVPGKEFEGGQNLLMVGAAWGYEGRELLEKGGELPDGAKVEFDYIIDQPEELVAIVQKHWRA
;
A
#
# COMPACT_ATOMS: atom_id res chain seq x y z
N MET A 1 14.84 -9.65 -18.84
CA MET A 1 13.49 -9.47 -18.29
C MET A 1 13.46 -10.13 -16.93
N GLY A 2 13.28 -9.36 -15.85
CA GLY A 2 13.14 -9.94 -14.52
C GLY A 2 11.75 -10.58 -14.40
N VAL A 3 11.70 -11.85 -14.00
CA VAL A 3 10.43 -12.51 -13.65
C VAL A 3 10.00 -11.94 -12.30
N ILE A 4 8.90 -11.20 -12.28
CA ILE A 4 8.23 -10.83 -11.02
C ILE A 4 7.52 -12.11 -10.56
N GLN A 5 8.05 -12.78 -9.54
CA GLN A 5 7.33 -13.87 -8.92
C GLN A 5 6.22 -13.28 -8.04
N PRO A 6 4.98 -13.79 -8.11
CA PRO A 6 3.94 -13.42 -7.17
C PRO A 6 4.42 -13.76 -5.75
N ILE A 7 4.38 -12.77 -4.85
CA ILE A 7 4.66 -12.99 -3.43
C ILE A 7 3.36 -13.49 -2.81
N ASP A 8 3.14 -14.81 -2.84
CA ASP A 8 2.12 -15.48 -2.00
C ASP A 8 2.69 -15.72 -0.59
N ALA A 9 3.32 -14.71 0.00
CA ALA A 9 3.94 -14.84 1.31
C ALA A 9 2.92 -14.52 2.40
N ILE A 10 2.44 -15.56 3.10
CA ILE A 10 1.99 -15.39 4.49
C ILE A 10 3.25 -15.14 5.30
N ILE A 11 3.43 -13.91 5.78
CA ILE A 11 4.54 -13.55 6.64
C ILE A 11 4.15 -13.96 8.06
N PHE A 12 5.04 -14.62 8.79
CA PHE A 12 4.83 -14.95 10.19
C PHE A 12 5.73 -14.06 11.05
N ASP A 13 5.24 -13.63 12.21
CA ASP A 13 6.07 -12.97 13.23
C ASP A 13 6.90 -14.00 14.02
N ALA A 14 7.59 -13.54 15.07
CA ALA A 14 8.46 -14.38 15.89
C ALA A 14 7.70 -15.45 16.71
N ASP A 15 6.39 -15.27 16.95
CA ASP A 15 5.56 -16.23 17.68
C ASP A 15 4.79 -17.19 16.76
N GLY A 16 4.92 -17.00 15.44
CA GLY A 16 4.26 -17.81 14.42
C GLY A 16 2.88 -17.29 14.03
N THR A 17 2.48 -16.10 14.47
CA THR A 17 1.26 -15.43 14.03
C THR A 17 1.46 -14.82 12.65
N GLY A 18 0.51 -15.07 11.75
CA GLY A 18 0.54 -14.49 10.41
C GLY A 18 0.36 -12.98 10.46
N ILE A 19 1.36 -12.21 10.02
CA ILE A 19 1.29 -10.78 9.77
C ILE A 19 0.42 -10.55 8.52
N ARG A 20 -0.67 -9.81 8.69
CA ARG A 20 -1.64 -9.52 7.62
C ARG A 20 -2.10 -8.08 7.69
N LYS A 21 -2.56 -7.56 6.55
CA LYS A 21 -3.34 -6.31 6.50
C LYS A 21 -4.57 -6.46 7.42
N PRO A 22 -4.97 -5.42 8.18
CA PRO A 22 -4.57 -4.02 8.05
C PRO A 22 -3.27 -3.62 8.79
N SER A 23 -2.46 -4.56 9.30
CA SER A 23 -1.20 -4.21 9.96
C SER A 23 -0.18 -3.61 8.99
N PRO A 24 0.42 -2.43 9.29
CA PRO A 24 1.48 -1.83 8.47
C PRO A 24 2.74 -2.70 8.34
N ALA A 25 2.95 -3.62 9.29
CA ALA A 25 4.07 -4.56 9.25
C ALA A 25 4.04 -5.44 7.98
N ALA A 26 2.87 -5.76 7.44
CA ALA A 26 2.73 -6.52 6.20
C ALA A 26 3.31 -5.76 4.99
N ILE A 27 3.09 -4.45 4.93
CA ILE A 27 3.62 -3.59 3.87
C ILE A 27 5.11 -3.33 4.10
N ALA A 28 5.53 -3.06 5.34
CA ALA A 28 6.93 -2.85 5.70
C ALA A 28 7.83 -4.02 5.28
N TYR A 29 7.38 -5.26 5.52
CA TYR A 29 8.11 -6.45 5.09
C TYR A 29 8.27 -6.50 3.57
N SER A 30 7.20 -6.22 2.81
CA SER A 30 7.22 -6.21 1.34
C SER A 30 8.24 -5.19 0.81
N LEU A 31 8.23 -3.97 1.37
CA LEU A 31 9.20 -2.92 1.02
C LEU A 31 10.64 -3.34 1.36
N ALA A 32 10.86 -3.99 2.50
CA ALA A 32 12.17 -4.49 2.91
C ALA A 32 12.71 -5.56 1.96
N GLN A 33 11.88 -6.55 1.59
CA GLN A 33 12.26 -7.62 0.65
C GLN A 33 12.62 -7.06 -0.72
N LEU A 34 11.82 -6.13 -1.23
CA LEU A 34 12.05 -5.46 -2.51
C LEU A 34 13.18 -4.42 -2.45
N LYS A 35 13.70 -4.12 -1.25
CA LYS A 35 14.71 -3.10 -0.98
C LYS A 35 14.32 -1.70 -1.49
N VAL A 36 13.02 -1.41 -1.61
CA VAL A 36 12.49 -0.10 -2.02
C VAL A 36 12.03 0.73 -0.82
N THR A 37 11.58 1.94 -1.07
CA THR A 37 11.06 2.89 -0.07
C THR A 37 9.64 3.27 -0.46
N GLY A 38 8.77 3.55 0.50
CA GLY A 38 7.35 3.86 0.25
C GLY A 38 7.18 5.10 -0.63
N ASN A 39 8.02 6.14 -0.48
CA ASN A 39 8.00 7.32 -1.38
C ASN A 39 8.40 7.02 -2.84
N ARG A 40 8.86 5.79 -3.13
CA ARG A 40 9.14 5.28 -4.48
C ARG A 40 8.30 4.05 -4.81
N THR A 41 7.21 3.85 -4.07
CA THR A 41 6.33 2.69 -4.22
C THR A 41 4.88 3.17 -4.35
N MET A 42 4.14 2.45 -5.19
CA MET A 42 2.69 2.58 -5.33
C MET A 42 2.05 1.28 -4.85
N HIS A 43 0.94 1.38 -4.12
CA HIS A 43 0.12 0.24 -3.77
C HIS A 43 -1.28 0.43 -4.36
N VAL A 44 -1.61 -0.45 -5.29
CA VAL A 44 -2.92 -0.52 -5.93
C VAL A 44 -3.74 -1.56 -5.18
N ALA A 45 -4.87 -1.15 -4.62
CA ALA A 45 -5.64 -1.98 -3.69
C ALA A 45 -7.13 -1.67 -3.75
N ASP A 46 -7.97 -2.59 -3.29
CA ASP A 46 -9.43 -2.51 -3.42
C ASP A 46 -10.18 -2.53 -2.07
N THR A 47 -9.45 -2.36 -0.97
CA THR A 47 -10.04 -2.24 0.37
C THR A 47 -9.42 -1.11 1.20
N ARG A 48 -10.19 -0.53 2.11
CA ARG A 48 -9.73 0.41 3.14
C ARG A 48 -8.73 -0.22 4.10
N GLY A 49 -8.78 -1.54 4.29
CA GLY A 49 -7.77 -2.26 5.07
C GLY A 49 -6.39 -2.17 4.44
N ASP A 50 -6.32 -2.15 3.11
CA ASP A 50 -5.07 -1.92 2.38
C ASP A 50 -4.56 -0.51 2.55
N LEU A 51 -5.46 0.48 2.46
CA LEU A 51 -5.16 1.88 2.72
C LEU A 51 -4.55 2.05 4.11
N ILE A 52 -5.21 1.55 5.15
CA ILE A 52 -4.73 1.64 6.54
C ILE A 52 -3.36 0.98 6.70
N ALA A 53 -3.16 -0.21 6.11
CA ALA A 53 -1.87 -0.91 6.19
C ALA A 53 -0.73 -0.17 5.47
N SER A 54 -1.04 0.76 4.57
CA SER A 54 -0.05 1.40 3.69
C SER A 54 0.25 2.85 4.07
N ARG A 55 -0.34 3.33 5.14
CA ARG A 55 -0.06 4.65 5.71
C ARG A 55 0.92 4.50 6.86
N ASP A 56 1.82 5.48 6.97
CA ASP A 56 2.84 5.57 8.03
C ASP A 56 3.68 4.30 8.23
N VAL A 57 4.03 3.64 7.12
CA VAL A 57 4.82 2.39 7.14
C VAL A 57 6.25 2.68 7.58
N ILE A 58 6.68 2.03 8.66
CA ILE A 58 8.06 2.11 9.17
C ILE A 58 8.81 0.84 8.76
N VAL A 59 9.89 0.99 7.99
CA VAL A 59 10.77 -0.11 7.58
C VAL A 59 12.02 -0.11 8.47
N PRO A 60 12.23 -1.12 9.33
CA PRO A 60 13.40 -1.18 10.21
C PRO A 60 14.73 -1.09 9.44
N GLY A 61 15.70 -0.33 9.96
CA GLY A 61 17.02 -0.17 9.35
C GLY A 61 17.07 0.72 8.11
N LYS A 62 15.94 1.31 7.70
CA LYS A 62 15.88 2.40 6.74
C LYS A 62 15.46 3.67 7.47
N GLU A 63 16.43 4.54 7.77
CA GLU A 63 16.15 5.82 8.42
C GLU A 63 15.35 6.73 7.48
N PHE A 64 14.07 6.88 7.78
CA PHE A 64 13.23 7.92 7.23
C PHE A 64 12.49 8.54 8.43
N GLU A 65 12.90 9.75 8.80
CA GLU A 65 12.17 10.56 9.77
C GLU A 65 10.76 10.81 9.21
N GLY A 66 9.71 10.25 9.83
CA GLY A 66 8.32 10.53 9.48
C GLY A 66 7.52 9.42 8.78
N GLY A 67 8.03 8.19 8.71
CA GLY A 67 7.30 7.09 8.05
C GLY A 67 7.30 7.20 6.53
N GLN A 68 7.04 6.09 5.83
CA GLN A 68 7.01 6.06 4.38
C GLN A 68 5.57 5.97 3.88
N ASN A 69 5.05 7.08 3.37
CA ASN A 69 3.77 7.08 2.69
C ASN A 69 3.93 6.57 1.27
N LEU A 70 3.25 5.47 0.97
CA LEU A 70 3.10 4.95 -0.40
C LEU A 70 2.09 5.80 -1.14
N LEU A 71 2.23 5.85 -2.47
CA LEU A 71 1.15 6.34 -3.31
C LEU A 71 0.03 5.29 -3.36
N MET A 72 -1.15 5.63 -2.85
CA MET A 72 -2.29 4.73 -2.76
C MET A 72 -3.25 4.94 -3.91
N VAL A 73 -3.54 3.85 -4.64
CA VAL A 73 -4.51 3.85 -5.72
C VAL A 73 -5.61 2.85 -5.41
N GLY A 74 -6.83 3.34 -5.26
CA GLY A 74 -8.02 2.54 -5.05
C GLY A 74 -8.55 1.96 -6.37
N ALA A 75 -8.69 0.64 -6.47
CA ALA A 75 -9.30 -0.04 -7.60
C ALA A 75 -10.81 -0.22 -7.38
N ALA A 76 -11.61 0.70 -7.93
CA ALA A 76 -13.06 0.74 -7.68
C ALA A 76 -13.85 -0.45 -8.24
N TRP A 77 -13.28 -1.21 -9.17
CA TRP A 77 -13.87 -2.42 -9.72
C TRP A 77 -13.64 -3.67 -8.85
N GLY A 78 -12.89 -3.54 -7.75
CA GLY A 78 -12.60 -4.63 -6.82
C GLY A 78 -13.65 -4.82 -5.72
N TYR A 79 -13.22 -5.31 -4.56
CA TYR A 79 -14.07 -5.82 -3.50
C TYR A 79 -15.00 -4.79 -2.83
N GLU A 80 -14.48 -3.66 -2.34
CA GLU A 80 -15.31 -2.68 -1.59
C GLU A 80 -16.10 -1.72 -2.50
N GLY A 81 -15.66 -1.52 -3.74
CA GLY A 81 -16.30 -0.58 -4.67
C GLY A 81 -16.03 0.90 -4.37
N ARG A 82 -16.24 1.78 -5.36
CA ARG A 82 -15.93 3.22 -5.29
C ARG A 82 -16.47 3.92 -4.05
N GLU A 83 -17.75 3.75 -3.73
CA GLU A 83 -18.40 4.49 -2.64
C GLU A 83 -17.74 4.25 -1.28
N LEU A 84 -17.23 3.04 -1.03
CA LEU A 84 -16.51 2.74 0.20
C LEU A 84 -15.07 3.24 0.16
N LEU A 85 -14.38 3.15 -0.98
CA LEU A 85 -13.01 3.66 -1.10
C LEU A 85 -12.95 5.18 -0.94
N GLU A 86 -13.94 5.92 -1.45
CA GLU A 86 -14.05 7.38 -1.32
C GLU A 86 -14.24 7.84 0.14
N LYS A 87 -14.77 6.97 1.01
CA LYS A 87 -14.90 7.29 2.45
C LYS A 87 -13.57 7.24 3.20
N GLY A 88 -12.51 6.70 2.58
CA GLY A 88 -11.20 6.57 3.19
C GLY A 88 -11.19 5.62 4.40
N GLY A 89 -10.15 5.70 5.21
CA GLY A 89 -9.97 4.92 6.44
C GLY A 89 -9.70 5.80 7.65
N GLU A 90 -9.67 5.18 8.81
CA GLU A 90 -9.30 5.82 10.08
C GLU A 90 -8.17 5.01 10.71
N LEU A 91 -7.09 5.68 11.06
CA LEU A 91 -5.93 5.10 11.74
C LEU A 91 -6.24 4.89 13.23
N PRO A 92 -5.44 4.08 13.97
CA PRO A 92 -5.67 3.82 15.40
C PRO A 92 -5.67 5.07 16.30
N ASP A 93 -5.05 6.16 15.86
CA ASP A 93 -5.02 7.46 16.55
C ASP A 93 -6.21 8.37 16.19
N GLY A 94 -7.13 7.90 15.35
CA GLY A 94 -8.29 8.65 14.86
C GLY A 94 -8.00 9.53 13.64
N ALA A 95 -6.77 9.53 13.11
CA ALA A 95 -6.46 10.28 11.90
C ALA A 95 -7.15 9.67 10.69
N LYS A 96 -7.78 10.53 9.87
CA LYS A 96 -8.41 10.11 8.62
C LYS A 96 -7.38 10.01 7.50
N VAL A 97 -7.50 8.97 6.69
CA VAL A 97 -6.65 8.72 5.53
C VAL A 97 -7.50 8.44 4.31
N GLU A 98 -7.04 8.87 3.14
CA GLU A 98 -7.75 8.71 1.87
C GLU A 98 -6.83 8.07 0.83
N PHE A 99 -7.39 7.49 -0.23
CA PHE A 99 -6.61 7.10 -1.39
C PHE A 99 -6.15 8.35 -2.15
N ASP A 100 -4.93 8.32 -2.69
CA ASP A 100 -4.42 9.43 -3.50
C ASP A 100 -5.12 9.51 -4.87
N TYR A 101 -5.55 8.35 -5.38
CA TYR A 101 -6.35 8.19 -6.60
C TYR A 101 -7.36 7.05 -6.40
N ILE A 102 -8.53 7.16 -7.03
CA ILE A 102 -9.48 6.04 -7.18
C ILE A 102 -9.79 5.91 -8.66
N ILE A 103 -9.53 4.73 -9.23
CA ILE A 103 -9.69 4.43 -10.65
C ILE A 103 -10.79 3.40 -10.87
N ASP A 104 -11.55 3.54 -11.96
CA ASP A 104 -12.62 2.60 -12.36
C ASP A 104 -12.11 1.53 -13.32
N GLN A 105 -11.01 1.81 -14.03
CA GLN A 105 -10.44 0.90 -15.02
C GLN A 105 -8.92 0.80 -14.87
N PRO A 106 -8.32 -0.40 -15.10
CA PRO A 106 -6.87 -0.60 -15.02
C PRO A 106 -6.04 0.35 -15.89
N GLU A 107 -6.56 0.77 -17.04
CA GLU A 107 -5.89 1.62 -18.01
C GLU A 107 -5.57 3.03 -17.46
N GLU A 108 -6.36 3.50 -16.50
CA GLU A 108 -6.14 4.80 -15.83
C GLU A 108 -4.84 4.82 -15.01
N LEU A 109 -4.37 3.64 -14.57
CA LEU A 109 -3.12 3.50 -13.82
C LEU A 109 -1.92 4.01 -14.61
N VAL A 110 -1.94 3.87 -15.94
CA VAL A 110 -0.84 4.32 -16.82
C VAL A 110 -0.61 5.81 -16.69
N ALA A 111 -1.67 6.61 -16.65
CA ALA A 111 -1.58 8.07 -16.50
C ALA A 111 -0.99 8.46 -15.14
N ILE A 112 -1.36 7.75 -14.07
CA ILE A 112 -0.85 7.98 -12.71
C ILE A 112 0.66 7.66 -12.65
N VAL A 113 1.07 6.49 -13.16
CA VAL A 113 2.50 6.12 -13.20
C VAL A 113 3.31 7.15 -13.98
N GLN A 114 2.81 7.60 -15.13
CA GLN A 114 3.48 8.62 -15.93
C GLN A 114 3.62 9.97 -15.21
N LYS A 115 2.63 10.36 -14.39
CA LYS A 115 2.66 11.60 -13.62
C LYS A 115 3.72 11.59 -12.52
N HIS A 116 3.95 10.45 -11.88
CA HIS A 116 4.79 10.35 -10.67
C HIS A 116 6.18 9.75 -10.91
N TRP A 117 6.40 8.99 -12.00
CA TRP A 117 7.65 8.27 -12.26
C TRP A 117 8.33 8.59 -13.59
N ARG A 118 7.88 9.62 -14.33
CA ARG A 118 8.66 10.12 -15.47
C ARG A 118 9.86 10.92 -14.97
N ALA A 119 11.05 10.41 -15.29
CA ALA A 119 12.31 11.14 -15.29
C ALA A 119 12.37 12.10 -16.50
#